data_AF-A0A419G3N7-F1
#
_entry.id   AF-A0A419G3N7-F1
#
_cell.length_a   1.000
_cell.length_b   1.000
_cell.length_c   1.000
_cell.angle_alpha   90.00
_cell.angle_beta   90.00
_cell.angle_gamma   90.00
#
_symmetry.space_group_name_H-M   'P 1'
#
loop_
_entity.id
_entity.type
_entity.pdbx_description
1 polymer ?
#
loop_
_entity_poly.entity_id
_entity_poly.type
_entity_poly.pdbx_seq_one_letter_code
_entity_poly.pdbx_strand_id
1 'polypeptide(L)'
;MGLGAIFVTAFLVGLSGAMMPGPLLTVTIGETTRQGFRAGPLIVFGHGLLEAVLVLGLAAGLMAFLADTGVARVIALFGGCFLVYLGINMIRDTLAGRVSLELRGSDSPAETGTGQIEQADKPKRADVTLLPLVLAGILTSLSNPYWTLWWATIGLGYITLSLQNGYWG
;
A
#
# COMPACT_ATOMS: atom_id res chain seq x y z
N MET A 1 10.25 30.21 -1.97
CA MET A 1 10.53 29.71 -0.60
C MET A 1 11.99 29.27 -0.57
N GLY A 2 12.70 29.37 0.56
CA GLY A 2 14.04 28.78 0.64
C GLY A 2 13.98 27.24 0.53
N LEU A 3 15.00 26.61 -0.06
CA LEU A 3 15.09 25.14 -0.17
C LEU A 3 14.92 24.43 1.18
N GLY A 4 15.47 25.01 2.25
CA GLY A 4 15.29 24.48 3.61
C GLY A 4 13.83 24.49 4.07
N ALA A 5 13.05 25.51 3.69
CA ALA A 5 11.63 25.55 4.01
C ALA A 5 10.85 24.49 3.24
N ILE A 6 11.14 24.31 1.95
CA ILE A 6 10.53 23.26 1.11
C ILE A 6 10.84 21.87 1.68
N PHE A 7 12.10 21.63 2.08
CA PHE A 7 12.50 20.36 2.70
C PHE A 7 11.73 20.09 3.99
N VAL A 8 11.69 21.06 4.92
CA VAL A 8 11.02 20.87 6.22
C VAL A 8 9.52 20.66 6.03
N THR A 9 8.86 21.43 5.17
CA THR A 9 7.42 21.27 4.94
C THR A 9 7.10 19.98 4.18
N ALA A 10 7.87 19.61 3.16
CA ALA A 10 7.73 18.34 2.46
C ALA A 10 7.93 17.15 3.41
N PHE A 11 8.95 17.21 4.28
CA PHE A 11 9.21 16.18 5.28
C PHE A 11 8.06 16.05 6.28
N LEU A 12 7.60 17.16 6.87
CA LEU A 12 6.52 17.13 7.86
C LEU A 12 5.19 16.65 7.24
N VAL A 13 4.87 17.11 6.04
CA VAL A 13 3.65 16.70 5.33
C VAL A 13 3.74 15.24 4.86
N GLY A 14 4.90 14.81 4.36
CA GLY A 14 5.16 13.42 3.99
C GLY A 14 5.09 12.47 5.20
N LEU A 15 5.70 12.87 6.32
CA LEU A 15 5.65 12.13 7.58
C LEU A 15 4.20 12.01 8.08
N SER A 16 3.41 13.08 8.02
CA SER A 16 1.98 13.04 8.35
C SER A 16 1.22 12.05 7.47
N GLY A 17 1.57 11.96 6.19
CA GLY A 17 0.94 11.00 5.28
C GLY A 17 1.30 9.55 5.61
N ALA A 18 2.57 9.30 5.92
CA ALA A 18 3.05 7.98 6.33
C ALA A 18 2.46 7.51 7.68
N MET A 19 2.17 8.45 8.59
CA MET A 19 1.55 8.15 9.89
C MET A 19 0.04 7.89 9.81
N MET A 20 -0.62 8.17 8.68
CA MET A 20 -2.06 7.95 8.56
C MET A 20 -2.37 6.45 8.56
N PRO A 21 -3.29 5.96 9.42
CA PRO A 21 -3.58 4.53 9.50
C PRO A 21 -4.15 4.05 8.16
N GLY A 22 -3.49 3.06 7.56
CA GLY A 22 -3.85 2.53 6.25
C GLY A 22 -3.41 1.08 6.06
N PRO A 23 -3.75 0.47 4.90
CA PRO A 23 -3.51 -0.95 4.63
C PRO A 23 -2.02 -1.36 4.76
N LEU A 24 -1.10 -0.47 4.38
CA LEU A 24 0.34 -0.71 4.48
C LEU A 24 0.80 -0.85 5.94
N LEU A 25 0.29 -0.02 6.85
CA LEU A 25 0.57 -0.11 8.29
C LEU A 25 0.02 -1.44 8.85
N THR A 26 -1.20 -1.83 8.45
CA THR A 26 -1.83 -3.09 8.88
C THR A 26 -1.01 -4.31 8.44
N VAL A 27 -0.59 -4.35 7.18
CA VAL A 27 0.28 -5.43 6.65
C VAL A 27 1.63 -5.43 7.36
N THR A 28 2.22 -4.26 7.59
CA THR A 28 3.49 -4.12 8.31
C THR A 28 3.39 -4.70 9.73
N ILE A 29 2.32 -4.40 10.46
CA ILE A 29 2.08 -4.94 11.81
C ILE A 29 1.86 -6.46 11.74
N GLY A 30 0.99 -6.92 10.83
CA GLY A 30 0.66 -8.34 10.67
C GLY A 30 1.89 -9.20 10.32
N GLU A 31 2.72 -8.74 9.41
CA GLU A 31 3.93 -9.46 9.01
C GLU A 31 5.06 -9.32 10.02
N THR A 32 5.19 -8.19 10.71
CA THR A 32 6.18 -8.02 11.79
C THR A 32 5.88 -8.91 13.00
N THR A 33 4.60 -9.11 13.32
CA THR A 33 4.19 -10.03 14.40
C THR A 33 4.35 -11.50 14.03
N ARG A 34 4.22 -11.85 12.74
CA ARG A 34 4.38 -13.22 12.23
C ARG A 34 5.82 -13.63 11.93
N GLN A 35 6.58 -12.76 11.28
CA GLN A 35 7.93 -13.05 10.75
C GLN A 35 9.05 -12.34 11.54
N GLY A 36 8.69 -11.56 12.56
CA GLY A 36 9.62 -10.82 13.42
C GLY A 36 10.00 -9.44 12.87
N PHE A 37 10.86 -8.73 13.62
CA PHE A 37 11.21 -7.32 13.38
C PHE A 37 11.71 -7.01 11.96
N ARG A 38 12.33 -7.98 11.27
CA ARG A 38 12.89 -7.78 9.92
C ARG A 38 11.83 -7.55 8.85
N ALA A 39 10.60 -8.02 9.04
CA ALA A 39 9.54 -7.85 8.04
C ALA A 39 9.17 -6.37 7.84
N GLY A 40 9.14 -5.57 8.91
CA GLY A 40 8.80 -4.17 8.85
C GLY A 40 9.70 -3.35 7.93
N PRO A 41 11.03 -3.31 8.16
CA PRO A 41 11.97 -2.59 7.29
C PRO A 41 11.94 -3.07 5.84
N LEU A 42 11.70 -4.36 5.59
CA LEU A 42 11.62 -4.89 4.22
C LEU A 42 10.37 -4.42 3.47
N ILE A 43 9.21 -4.39 4.13
CA ILE A 43 7.96 -3.88 3.55
C ILE A 43 8.09 -2.39 3.24
N VAL A 44 8.64 -1.62 4.18
CA VAL A 44 8.91 -0.18 4.00
C VAL A 44 9.92 0.06 2.88
N PHE A 45 10.92 -0.81 2.74
CA PHE A 45 11.88 -0.71 1.62
C PHE A 45 11.19 -0.89 0.27
N GLY A 46 10.26 -1.84 0.14
CA GLY A 46 9.48 -2.00 -1.09
C GLY A 46 8.61 -0.79 -1.41
N HIS A 47 7.97 -0.22 -0.38
CA HIS A 47 7.23 1.05 -0.52
C HIS A 47 8.14 2.20 -0.95
N GLY A 48 9.27 2.41 -0.27
CA GLY A 48 10.22 3.48 -0.60
C GLY A 48 10.85 3.32 -1.98
N LEU A 49 11.06 2.09 -2.45
CA LEU A 49 11.53 1.83 -3.82
C LEU A 49 10.49 2.26 -4.85
N LEU A 50 9.21 1.97 -4.62
CA LEU A 50 8.11 2.43 -5.48
C LEU A 50 8.07 3.96 -5.54
N GLU A 51 8.20 4.64 -4.39
CA GLU A 51 8.22 6.10 -4.33
C GLU A 51 9.43 6.70 -5.04
N ALA A 52 10.62 6.12 -4.88
CA ALA A 52 11.82 6.58 -5.57
C ALA A 52 11.67 6.48 -7.09
N VAL A 53 11.12 5.37 -7.60
CA VAL A 53 10.84 5.20 -9.03
C VAL A 53 9.84 6.26 -9.53
N LEU A 54 8.78 6.53 -8.78
CA LEU A 54 7.80 7.55 -9.13
C LEU A 54 8.41 8.96 -9.16
N VAL A 55 9.17 9.33 -8.13
CA VAL A 55 9.85 10.63 -8.03
C VAL A 55 10.79 10.83 -9.21
N LEU A 56 11.64 9.83 -9.51
CA LEU A 56 12.55 9.88 -10.65
C LEU A 56 11.81 10.00 -11.97
N GLY A 57 10.71 9.26 -12.14
CA GLY A 57 9.85 9.36 -13.32
C GLY A 57 9.28 10.78 -13.48
N LEU A 58 8.67 11.32 -12.43
CA LEU A 58 8.09 12.68 -12.43
C LEU A 58 9.14 13.75 -12.72
N ALA A 59 10.32 13.66 -12.09
CA ALA A 59 11.44 14.56 -12.33
C ALA A 59 12.02 14.46 -13.75
N ALA A 60 12.01 13.26 -14.36
CA ALA A 60 12.47 13.03 -15.73
C ALA A 60 11.48 13.54 -16.81
N GLY A 61 10.35 14.13 -16.42
CA GLY A 61 9.37 14.71 -17.36
C GLY A 61 8.10 13.88 -17.54
N LEU A 62 7.90 12.81 -16.77
CA LEU A 62 6.63 12.07 -16.74
C LEU A 62 5.44 13.00 -16.41
N MET A 63 5.68 14.09 -15.70
CA MET A 63 4.68 15.13 -15.42
C MET A 63 4.07 15.73 -16.70
N ALA A 64 4.88 16.00 -17.72
CA ALA A 64 4.39 16.57 -18.98
C ALA A 64 3.52 15.57 -19.76
N PHE A 65 3.86 14.28 -19.68
CA PHE A 65 3.07 13.20 -20.27
C PHE A 65 1.74 12.98 -19.54
N LEU A 66 1.73 13.02 -18.20
CA LEU A 66 0.51 12.91 -17.39
C LEU A 66 -0.40 14.14 -17.52
N ALA A 67 0.14 15.32 -17.84
CA ALA A 67 -0.63 16.55 -18.04
C ALA A 67 -1.36 16.59 -19.40
N ASP A 68 -1.02 15.70 -20.34
CA ASP A 68 -1.75 15.59 -21.60
C ASP A 68 -3.22 15.24 -21.33
N THR A 69 -4.13 16.00 -21.94
CA THR A 69 -5.57 15.86 -21.70
C THR A 69 -6.09 14.49 -22.16
N GLY A 70 -5.47 13.88 -23.18
CA GLY A 70 -5.80 12.53 -23.64
C GLY A 70 -5.40 11.49 -22.60
N VAL A 71 -4.13 11.51 -22.17
CA VAL A 71 -3.59 10.57 -21.17
C VAL A 71 -4.33 10.67 -19.85
N ALA A 72 -4.53 11.88 -19.33
CA ALA A 72 -5.24 12.11 -18.07
C ALA A 72 -6.69 11.59 -18.12
N ARG A 73 -7.41 11.79 -19.23
CA ARG A 73 -8.78 11.27 -19.41
C ARG A 73 -8.82 9.75 -19.43
N VAL A 74 -7.87 9.11 -20.11
CA VAL A 74 -7.77 7.64 -20.16
C VAL A 74 -7.52 7.12 -18.75
N ILE A 75 -6.51 7.64 -18.04
CA ILE A 75 -6.20 7.23 -16.66
C ILE A 75 -7.41 7.45 -15.74
N ALA A 76 -8.08 8.60 -15.84
CA ALA A 76 -9.25 8.91 -15.01
C ALA A 76 -10.43 7.98 -15.30
N LEU A 77 -10.71 7.65 -16.56
CA LEU A 77 -11.81 6.75 -16.92
C LEU A 77 -11.51 5.31 -16.48
N PHE A 78 -10.32 4.80 -16.79
CA PHE A 78 -9.93 3.45 -16.39
C PHE A 78 -9.84 3.32 -14.86
N GLY A 79 -9.22 4.29 -14.18
CA GLY A 79 -9.13 4.33 -12.73
C GLY A 79 -10.51 4.46 -12.07
N GLY A 80 -11.38 5.32 -12.58
CA GLY A 80 -12.75 5.47 -12.11
C GLY A 80 -13.58 4.20 -12.28
N CYS A 81 -13.53 3.58 -13.46
CA CYS A 81 -14.19 2.29 -13.72
C CYS A 81 -13.66 1.18 -12.80
N PHE A 82 -12.35 1.14 -12.56
CA PHE A 82 -11.75 0.17 -11.65
C PHE A 82 -12.18 0.39 -10.20
N LEU A 83 -12.27 1.64 -9.73
CA LEU A 83 -12.78 1.95 -8.39
C LEU A 83 -14.25 1.55 -8.22
N VAL A 84 -15.08 1.79 -9.24
CA VAL A 84 -16.48 1.32 -9.25
C VAL A 84 -16.53 -0.21 -9.21
N TYR A 85 -15.69 -0.88 -10.00
CA TYR A 85 -15.57 -2.34 -9.99
C TYR A 85 -15.20 -2.88 -8.61
N LEU A 86 -14.17 -2.30 -7.96
CA LEU A 86 -13.77 -2.67 -6.60
C LEU A 86 -14.90 -2.44 -5.59
N GLY A 87 -15.59 -1.30 -5.67
CA GLY A 87 -16.74 -1.01 -4.81
C GLY A 87 -17.88 -2.03 -4.97
N ILE A 88 -18.21 -2.41 -6.22
CA ILE A 88 -19.21 -3.44 -6.51
C ILE A 88 -18.76 -4.80 -5.95
N ASN A 89 -17.49 -5.15 -6.10
CA ASN A 89 -16.97 -6.42 -5.60
C ASN A 89 -17.09 -6.51 -4.07
N MET A 90 -16.76 -5.44 -3.34
CA MET A 90 -16.93 -5.39 -1.88
C MET A 90 -18.40 -5.53 -1.45
N ILE A 91 -19.34 -4.91 -2.17
CA ILE A 91 -20.78 -5.05 -1.91
C ILE A 91 -21.23 -6.50 -2.19
N ARG A 92 -20.73 -7.13 -3.26
CA ARG A 92 -21.04 -8.53 -3.59
C ARG A 92 -20.48 -9.49 -2.56
N ASP A 93 -19.24 -9.28 -2.10
CA ASP A 93 -18.58 -10.15 -1.12
C ASP A 93 -19.24 -10.10 0.26
N THR A 94 -19.73 -8.91 0.66
CA THR A 94 -20.53 -8.74 1.88
C THR A 94 -21.92 -9.38 1.75
N LEU A 95 -22.61 -9.18 0.61
CA LEU A 95 -23.90 -9.82 0.34
C LEU A 95 -23.81 -11.34 0.19
N ALA A 96 -22.69 -11.86 -0.33
CA ALA A 96 -22.42 -13.28 -0.47
C ALA A 96 -21.97 -13.95 0.84
N GLY A 97 -21.93 -13.22 1.96
CA GLY A 97 -21.61 -13.76 3.27
C GLY A 97 -20.17 -14.28 3.42
N ARG A 98 -19.24 -13.85 2.54
CA ARG A 98 -17.84 -14.33 2.52
C ARG A 98 -16.94 -13.59 3.50
N VAL A 99 -17.47 -12.67 4.30
CA VAL A 99 -16.75 -12.07 5.42
C VAL A 99 -16.81 -13.05 6.59
N SER A 100 -16.07 -14.16 6.45
CA SER A 100 -15.83 -15.08 7.56
C SER A 100 -14.89 -14.38 8.55
N LEU A 101 -15.48 -13.78 9.58
CA LEU A 101 -14.80 -13.68 10.86
C LEU A 101 -14.54 -15.12 11.31
N GLU A 102 -13.35 -15.65 11.02
CA GLU A 102 -12.79 -16.76 11.80
C GLU A 102 -12.54 -16.24 13.22
N LEU A 103 -13.61 -16.09 13.99
CA LEU A 103 -13.55 -16.29 15.43
C LEU A 103 -13.26 -17.78 15.61
N ARG A 104 -11.98 -18.13 15.57
CA ARG A 104 -11.46 -19.45 15.93
C ARG A 104 -11.66 -19.66 17.42
N GLY A 105 -12.92 -19.97 17.76
CA GLY A 105 -13.40 -20.97 18.72
C GLY A 105 -12.95 -20.91 20.18
N SER A 106 -13.74 -21.36 21.16
CA SER A 106 -15.08 -21.92 21.15
C SER A 106 -15.47 -22.10 22.62
N ASP A 107 -16.72 -21.76 22.96
CA ASP A 107 -17.42 -22.46 24.03
C ASP A 107 -17.40 -23.97 23.72
N SER A 108 -17.04 -24.75 24.72
CA SER A 108 -16.97 -26.21 24.65
C SER A 108 -18.38 -26.78 24.86
N PRO A 109 -18.84 -27.68 23.97
CA PRO A 109 -19.64 -28.81 24.41
C PRO A 109 -18.83 -30.07 24.22
N ALA A 110 -18.64 -30.78 25.32
CA ALA A 110 -18.28 -32.19 25.30
C ALA A 110 -19.26 -32.96 24.42
N GLU A 111 -18.74 -33.80 23.51
CA GLU A 111 -19.17 -35.21 23.35
C GLU A 111 -18.35 -35.92 22.24
N THR A 112 -17.52 -36.85 22.70
CA THR A 112 -17.41 -38.26 22.27
C THR A 112 -17.58 -38.61 20.77
N GLY A 113 -16.50 -39.11 20.15
CA GLY A 113 -16.64 -39.87 18.91
C GLY A 113 -15.34 -40.08 18.10
N THR A 114 -14.54 -41.07 18.50
CA THR A 114 -13.79 -42.00 17.63
C THR A 114 -13.35 -41.56 16.22
N GLY A 115 -12.02 -41.48 16.03
CA GLY A 115 -11.35 -42.05 14.86
C GLY A 115 -11.20 -41.16 13.62
N GLN A 116 -10.12 -40.38 13.57
CA GLN A 116 -9.08 -40.40 12.52
C GLN A 116 -8.16 -39.20 12.76
N ILE A 117 -6.91 -39.48 13.15
CA ILE A 117 -5.87 -38.46 13.24
C ILE A 117 -5.42 -38.22 11.79
N GLU A 118 -6.16 -37.40 11.05
CA GLU A 118 -5.57 -36.64 9.96
C GLU A 118 -4.66 -35.61 10.61
N GLN A 119 -3.38 -35.93 10.56
CA GLN A 119 -2.28 -35.10 10.98
C GLN A 119 -2.36 -33.78 10.22
N ALA A 120 -3.02 -32.79 10.83
CA ALA A 120 -3.03 -31.42 10.34
C ALA A 120 -1.57 -31.00 10.11
N ASP A 121 -1.22 -30.87 8.83
CA ASP A 121 0.06 -30.38 8.36
C ASP A 121 0.34 -29.09 9.13
N LYS A 122 1.38 -29.13 9.99
CA LYS A 122 1.85 -27.92 10.68
C LYS A 122 2.08 -26.89 9.58
N PRO A 123 1.57 -25.65 9.68
CA PRO A 123 1.88 -24.65 8.67
C PRO A 123 3.41 -24.58 8.60
N LYS A 124 3.97 -25.02 7.47
CA LYS A 124 5.40 -24.93 7.19
C LYS A 124 5.79 -23.52 7.56
N ARG A 125 6.75 -23.39 8.51
CA ARG A 125 7.39 -22.12 8.82
C ARG A 125 7.75 -21.51 7.47
N ALA A 126 7.02 -20.47 7.07
CA ALA A 126 7.28 -19.82 5.80
C ALA A 126 8.70 -19.29 5.92
N ASP A 127 9.61 -19.89 5.16
CA ASP A 127 10.96 -19.36 4.99
C ASP A 127 10.80 -17.87 4.69
N VAL A 128 11.51 -17.02 5.44
CA VAL A 128 11.51 -15.56 5.26
C VAL A 128 12.01 -15.28 3.86
N THR A 129 11.11 -15.33 2.89
CA THR A 129 11.40 -15.06 1.51
C THR A 129 11.33 -13.54 1.42
N LEU A 130 12.48 -12.93 1.18
CA LEU A 130 12.63 -11.47 1.22
C LEU A 130 11.80 -10.80 0.10
N LEU A 131 11.60 -11.52 -1.01
CA LEU A 131 10.83 -11.09 -2.17
C LEU A 131 9.34 -10.81 -1.88
N PRO A 132 8.57 -11.72 -1.26
CA PRO A 132 7.16 -11.49 -0.97
C PRO A 132 6.90 -10.33 -0.01
N LEU A 133 7.81 -10.03 0.92
CA LEU A 133 7.68 -8.87 1.82
C LEU A 133 7.83 -7.54 1.08
N VAL A 134 8.84 -7.43 0.22
CA VAL A 134 9.05 -6.24 -0.63
C VAL A 134 7.88 -6.08 -1.61
N LEU A 135 7.44 -7.18 -2.23
CA LEU A 135 6.29 -7.19 -3.14
C LEU A 135 5.00 -6.82 -2.40
N ALA A 136 4.80 -7.29 -1.17
CA ALA A 136 3.66 -6.92 -0.35
C ALA A 136 3.65 -5.40 -0.09
N GLY A 137 4.80 -4.78 0.19
CA GLY A 137 4.92 -3.33 0.31
C GLY A 137 4.51 -2.59 -0.97
N ILE A 138 5.01 -3.04 -2.13
CA ILE A 138 4.68 -2.43 -3.43
C ILE A 138 3.19 -2.59 -3.76
N LEU A 139 2.67 -3.82 -3.73
CA LEU A 139 1.29 -4.13 -4.13
C LEU A 139 0.27 -3.49 -3.21
N THR A 140 0.53 -3.49 -1.89
CA THR A 140 -0.36 -2.84 -0.92
C THR A 140 -0.39 -1.32 -1.12
N SER A 141 0.75 -0.71 -1.50
CA SER A 141 0.82 0.72 -1.78
C SER A 141 0.08 1.11 -3.05
N LEU A 142 0.28 0.36 -4.14
CA LEU A 142 -0.44 0.57 -5.40
C LEU A 142 -1.95 0.38 -5.26
N SER A 143 -2.36 -0.54 -4.40
CA SER A 143 -3.77 -0.81 -4.12
C SER A 143 -4.38 0.19 -3.12
N ASN A 144 -3.58 1.10 -2.57
CA ASN A 144 -4.04 2.10 -1.60
C ASN A 144 -4.46 3.40 -2.33
N PRO A 145 -5.77 3.74 -2.35
CA PRO A 145 -6.23 4.98 -2.99
C PRO A 145 -5.65 6.23 -2.31
N TYR A 146 -5.31 6.15 -1.02
CA TYR A 146 -4.68 7.26 -0.32
C TYR A 146 -3.32 7.63 -0.91
N TRP A 147 -2.48 6.63 -1.21
CA TRP A 147 -1.15 6.87 -1.79
C TRP A 147 -1.26 7.59 -3.14
N THR A 148 -2.18 7.13 -3.99
CA THR A 148 -2.45 7.74 -5.30
C THR A 148 -2.96 9.17 -5.16
N LEU A 149 -3.92 9.42 -4.26
CA LEU A 149 -4.46 10.77 -4.02
C LEU A 149 -3.41 11.72 -3.44
N TRP A 150 -2.56 11.24 -2.53
CA TRP A 150 -1.49 12.02 -1.93
C TRP A 150 -0.46 12.47 -2.98
N TRP A 151 -0.03 11.57 -3.87
CA TRP A 151 0.89 11.90 -4.95
C TRP A 151 0.29 12.82 -6.01
N ALA A 152 -0.99 12.59 -6.38
CA ALA A 152 -1.69 13.41 -7.35
C ALA A 152 -1.89 14.87 -6.89
N THR A 153 -1.91 15.12 -5.58
CA THR A 153 -2.17 16.44 -5.02
C THR A 153 -0.92 17.05 -4.41
N ILE A 154 -0.48 16.52 -3.27
CA ILE A 154 0.60 17.06 -2.45
C ILE A 154 1.97 16.73 -3.04
N GLY A 155 2.19 15.46 -3.43
CA GLY A 155 3.47 14.99 -3.93
C GLY A 155 3.90 15.75 -5.19
N LEU A 156 3.01 15.87 -6.17
CA LEU A 156 3.26 16.61 -7.39
C LEU A 156 3.59 18.09 -7.12
N GLY A 157 2.87 18.73 -6.19
CA GLY A 157 3.09 20.12 -5.82
C GLY A 157 4.50 20.35 -5.26
N TYR A 158 4.98 19.48 -4.36
CA TYR A 158 6.33 19.59 -3.82
C TYR A 158 7.42 19.31 -4.85
N ILE A 159 7.21 18.40 -5.81
CA ILE A 159 8.13 18.19 -6.93
C ILE A 159 8.22 19.45 -7.79
N THR A 160 7.09 20.05 -8.17
CA THR A 160 7.07 21.29 -8.96
C THR A 160 7.76 22.44 -8.23
N LEU A 161 7.49 22.63 -6.93
CA LEU A 161 8.16 23.64 -6.11
C LEU A 161 9.67 23.39 -6.03
N SER A 162 10.08 22.12 -5.94
CA SER A 162 11.49 21.73 -5.84
C SER A 162 12.24 21.90 -7.15
N LEU A 163 11.59 21.65 -8.30
CA LEU A 163 12.15 21.94 -9.62
C LEU A 163 12.36 23.45 -9.76
N GLN A 164 11.29 24.25 -9.64
CA GLN A 164 11.33 25.71 -9.81
C GLN A 164 12.33 26.45 -8.90
N ASN A 165 12.60 25.95 -7.69
CA ASN A 165 13.52 26.56 -6.73
C ASN A 165 14.85 25.79 -6.62
N GLY A 166 15.02 24.73 -7.41
CA GLY A 166 16.19 23.87 -7.41
C GLY A 166 17.38 24.55 -8.09
N TYR A 167 18.60 24.11 -7.75
CA TYR A 167 19.82 24.65 -8.33
C TYR A 167 19.94 24.43 -9.85
N TRP A 168 19.09 23.57 -10.43
CA TRP A 168 19.10 23.20 -11.86
C TRP A 168 17.88 23.73 -12.65
N GLY A 169 16.98 24.48 -12.00
CA GLY A 169 15.81 25.12 -12.64
C GLY A 169 14.50 24.36 -12.56
#